data_AF-A0A8J6M8C6-F1
#
_entry.id   AF-A0A8J6M8C6-F1
#
_cell.length_a   1.000
_cell.length_b   1.000
_cell.length_c   1.000
_cell.angle_alpha   90.00
_cell.angle_beta   90.00
_cell.angle_gamma   90.00
#
_symmetry.space_group_name_H-M   'P 1'
#
loop_
_entity.id
_entity.type
_entity.pdbx_description
1 polymer ?
#
loop_
_entity_poly.entity_id
_entity_poly.type
_entity_poly.pdbx_seq_one_letter_code
_entity_poly.pdbx_strand_id
1 'polypeptide(L)'
;MNTINWNTLTPVIFGIGEANNRDLGVAMDMCMQNIREGREVNPVAELPIAHQVDWPRIGKAYAAMDEAGRKAVNDGLNAWLRTMRGNYKALCALWAAEDYDAMVKLMEGASDPGPISGDKPGKEEN
;
A
#
# COMPACT_ATOMS: atom_id res chain seq x y z
N MET A 1 -12.26 4.50 -14.69
CA MET A 1 -12.34 3.87 -13.36
C MET A 1 -11.31 4.57 -12.50
N ASN A 2 -11.71 5.38 -11.52
CA ASN A 2 -10.78 6.12 -10.65
C ASN A 2 -10.29 5.19 -9.54
N THR A 3 -9.54 4.15 -9.92
CA THR A 3 -9.00 3.20 -8.94
C THR A 3 -7.74 3.77 -8.32
N ILE A 4 -7.62 3.64 -7.00
CA ILE A 4 -6.42 4.03 -6.26
C ILE A 4 -5.24 3.15 -6.71
N ASN A 5 -4.14 3.79 -7.14
CA ASN A 5 -2.92 3.08 -7.53
C ASN A 5 -2.01 2.88 -6.31
N TRP A 6 -2.01 1.67 -5.76
CA TRP A 6 -1.20 1.31 -4.60
C TRP A 6 0.31 1.38 -4.85
N ASN A 7 0.78 1.16 -6.08
CA ASN A 7 2.21 1.22 -6.40
C ASN A 7 2.74 2.64 -6.21
N THR A 8 1.98 3.66 -6.64
CA THR A 8 2.33 5.08 -6.42
C THR A 8 2.30 5.49 -4.95
N LEU A 9 1.57 4.76 -4.10
CA LEU A 9 1.50 4.99 -2.66
C LEU A 9 2.59 4.24 -1.87
N THR A 10 3.49 3.52 -2.54
CA THR A 10 4.55 2.75 -1.86
C THR A 10 5.43 3.63 -0.97
N PRO A 11 5.96 4.78 -1.43
CA PRO A 11 6.76 5.66 -0.58
C PRO A 11 5.94 6.21 0.61
N VAL A 12 4.66 6.49 0.40
CA VAL A 12 3.75 7.00 1.42
C VAL A 12 3.55 5.99 2.54
N ILE A 13 3.35 4.71 2.20
CA ILE A 13 3.19 3.64 3.20
C ILE A 13 4.48 3.45 4.02
N PHE A 14 5.64 3.57 3.38
CA PHE A 14 6.93 3.57 4.10
C PHE A 14 7.06 4.79 5.02
N GLY A 15 6.73 5.98 4.52
CA GLY A 15 6.75 7.20 5.31
C GLY A 15 5.81 7.17 6.52
N ILE A 16 4.64 6.53 6.39
CA ILE A 16 3.74 6.28 7.52
C ILE A 16 4.39 5.31 8.52
N GLY A 17 4.98 4.21 8.04
CA GLY A 17 5.67 3.24 8.89
C GLY A 17 6.79 3.87 9.71
N GLU A 18 7.59 4.74 9.08
CA GLU A 18 8.66 5.48 9.74
C GLU A 18 8.13 6.49 10.77
N ALA A 19 7.22 7.38 10.37
CA ALA A 19 6.70 8.44 11.23
C ALA A 19 5.92 7.90 12.45
N ASN A 20 5.34 6.71 12.35
CA ASN A 20 4.55 6.10 13.41
C ASN A 20 5.28 4.97 14.15
N ASN A 21 6.51 4.63 13.75
CA ASN A 21 7.28 3.48 14.26
C ASN A 21 6.45 2.18 14.22
N ARG A 22 6.02 1.80 13.01
CA ARG A 22 5.16 0.65 12.73
C ARG A 22 5.69 -0.16 11.55
N ASP A 23 5.40 -1.46 11.57
CA ASP A 23 5.65 -2.31 10.41
C ASP A 23 4.72 -1.93 9.24
N LEU A 24 5.12 -2.31 8.02
CA LEU A 24 4.40 -1.92 6.80
C LEU A 24 2.99 -2.54 6.69
N GLY A 25 2.72 -3.63 7.41
CA GLY A 25 1.39 -4.22 7.50
C GLY A 25 0.42 -3.37 8.32
N VAL A 26 0.91 -2.67 9.35
CA VAL A 26 0.13 -1.67 10.08
C VAL A 26 0.10 -0.34 9.33
N ALA A 27 1.21 0.05 8.71
CA ALA A 27 1.30 1.31 7.97
C ALA A 27 0.33 1.35 6.76
N MET A 28 0.09 0.22 6.09
CA MET A 28 -0.91 0.15 5.01
C MET A 28 -2.34 0.36 5.51
N ASP A 29 -2.69 -0.16 6.70
CA ASP A 29 -4.01 0.04 7.31
C ASP A 29 -4.19 1.52 7.70
N MET A 30 -3.12 2.13 8.23
CA MET A 30 -3.06 3.56 8.53
C MET A 30 -3.20 4.41 7.26
N CYS A 31 -2.58 4.01 6.14
CA CYS A 31 -2.76 4.66 4.84
C CYS A 31 -4.21 4.57 4.36
N MET A 32 -4.84 3.39 4.47
CA MET A 32 -6.27 3.24 4.18
C MET A 32 -7.14 4.13 5.05
N GLN A 33 -6.78 4.32 6.32
CA GLN A 33 -7.49 5.24 7.20
C GLN A 33 -7.35 6.70 6.74
N ASN A 34 -6.15 7.15 6.35
CA ASN A 34 -5.95 8.48 5.77
C ASN A 34 -6.82 8.70 4.52
N ILE A 35 -6.92 7.68 3.66
CA ILE A 35 -7.78 7.72 2.47
C ILE A 35 -9.26 7.83 2.86
N ARG A 36 -9.73 6.99 3.80
CA ARG A 36 -11.13 7.01 4.27
C ARG A 36 -11.52 8.36 4.88
N GLU A 37 -10.61 8.96 5.63
CA GLU A 37 -10.81 10.25 6.30
C GLU A 37 -10.58 11.45 5.35
N GLY A 38 -9.97 11.22 4.19
CA GLY A 38 -9.61 12.27 3.23
C GLY A 38 -8.63 13.30 3.79
N ARG A 39 -7.85 12.93 4.81
CA ARG A 39 -6.82 13.76 5.45
C ARG A 39 -5.77 12.89 6.12
N GLU A 40 -4.64 13.49 6.44
CA GLU A 40 -3.56 12.84 7.19
C GLU A 40 -3.94 12.71 8.67
N VAL A 41 -4.60 11.61 9.04
CA VAL A 41 -4.88 11.26 10.45
C VAL A 41 -3.74 10.50 11.10
N ASN A 42 -3.02 9.73 10.29
CA ASN A 42 -1.77 9.06 10.61
C ASN A 42 -0.64 9.81 9.89
N PRO A 43 0.33 10.36 10.65
CA PRO A 43 1.44 11.12 10.08
C PRO A 43 2.20 10.37 8.98
N VAL A 44 2.70 11.09 7.99
CA VAL A 44 3.65 10.61 6.99
C VAL A 44 4.98 11.31 7.20
N ALA A 45 6.10 10.60 7.08
CA ALA A 45 7.41 11.23 6.97
C ALA A 45 7.43 12.23 5.79
N GLU A 46 8.31 13.22 5.85
CA GLU A 46 8.42 14.21 4.78
C GLU A 46 8.84 13.54 3.47
N LEU A 47 8.06 13.78 2.41
CA LEU A 47 8.31 13.25 1.08
C LEU A 47 8.40 14.39 0.06
N PRO A 48 9.18 14.22 -1.03
CA PRO A 48 9.17 15.13 -2.16
C PRO A 48 7.77 15.31 -2.72
N ILE A 49 7.48 16.50 -3.26
CA ILE A 49 6.15 16.88 -3.78
C ILE A 49 5.57 15.84 -4.75
N ALA A 50 6.42 15.19 -5.56
CA ALA A 50 6.01 14.15 -6.50
C ALA A 50 5.36 12.90 -5.84
N HIS A 51 5.65 12.64 -4.57
CA HIS A 51 5.13 11.50 -3.80
C HIS A 51 4.18 11.90 -2.68
N GLN A 52 3.84 13.19 -2.56
CA GLN A 52 2.82 13.65 -1.63
C GLN A 52 1.43 13.26 -2.13
N VAL A 53 0.51 13.00 -1.19
CA VAL A 53 -0.86 12.59 -1.50
C VAL A 53 -1.82 13.76 -1.29
N ASP A 54 -2.63 14.02 -2.31
CA ASP A 54 -3.82 14.87 -2.18
C ASP A 54 -4.92 14.09 -1.45
N TRP A 55 -4.83 14.07 -0.12
CA TRP A 55 -5.77 13.34 0.75
C TRP A 55 -7.23 13.75 0.54
N PRO A 56 -7.57 15.06 0.46
CA PRO A 56 -8.96 15.47 0.22
C PRO A 56 -9.52 14.94 -1.10
N ARG A 57 -8.71 14.96 -2.17
CA ARG A 57 -9.12 14.45 -3.48
C ARG A 57 -9.31 12.94 -3.47
N ILE A 58 -8.33 12.18 -2.95
CA ILE A 58 -8.41 10.71 -2.94
C ILE A 58 -9.52 10.22 -2.00
N GLY A 59 -9.73 10.90 -0.87
CA GLY A 59 -10.83 10.57 0.05
C GLY A 59 -12.21 10.85 -0.52
N LYS A 60 -12.39 12.00 -1.20
CA LYS A 60 -13.63 12.28 -1.94
C LYS A 60 -13.88 11.24 -3.04
N ALA A 61 -12.83 10.82 -3.75
CA ALA A 61 -12.93 9.77 -4.77
C ALA A 61 -13.33 8.43 -4.15
N TYR A 62 -12.73 8.04 -3.02
CA TYR A 62 -13.05 6.80 -2.31
C TYR A 62 -14.48 6.80 -1.74
N ALA A 63 -14.93 7.91 -1.14
CA ALA A 63 -16.28 8.05 -0.60
C ALA A 63 -17.36 7.96 -1.68
N ALA A 64 -17.05 8.41 -2.90
CA ALA A 64 -17.95 8.32 -4.06
C ALA A 64 -18.01 6.92 -4.70
N MET A 65 -17.16 5.98 -4.29
CA MET A 65 -17.19 4.60 -4.79
C MET A 65 -18.41 3.86 -4.25
N ASP A 66 -18.97 2.99 -5.07
CA ASP A 66 -19.91 1.97 -4.64
C ASP A 66 -19.18 0.83 -3.92
N GLU A 67 -19.93 -0.18 -3.48
CA GLU A 67 -19.37 -1.35 -2.81
C GLU A 67 -18.36 -2.10 -3.68
N ALA A 68 -18.65 -2.25 -4.98
CA ALA A 68 -17.76 -2.92 -5.93
C ALA A 68 -16.43 -2.16 -6.09
N GLY A 69 -16.47 -0.83 -6.19
CA GLY A 69 -15.29 0.02 -6.25
C GLY A 69 -14.45 -0.05 -4.97
N ARG A 70 -15.09 0.01 -3.80
CA ARG A 70 -14.38 -0.16 -2.52
C ARG A 70 -13.77 -1.55 -2.37
N LYS A 71 -14.45 -2.59 -2.85
CA LYS A 71 -13.90 -3.95 -2.89
C LYS A 71 -12.67 -4.01 -3.79
N ALA A 72 -12.71 -3.43 -4.99
CA ALA A 72 -11.58 -3.39 -5.90
C ALA A 72 -10.36 -2.67 -5.31
N VAL A 73 -10.57 -1.59 -4.53
CA VAL A 73 -9.49 -0.92 -3.79
C VAL A 73 -8.84 -1.84 -2.77
N ASN A 74 -9.64 -2.57 -1.98
CA ASN A 74 -9.13 -3.53 -0.98
C ASN A 74 -8.43 -4.73 -1.64
N ASP A 75 -8.96 -5.24 -2.76
CA ASP A 75 -8.32 -6.32 -3.52
C ASP A 75 -6.95 -5.87 -4.07
N GLY A 76 -6.87 -4.64 -4.60
CA GLY A 76 -5.63 -4.03 -5.04
C GLY A 76 -4.63 -3.83 -3.90
N LEU A 77 -5.10 -3.46 -2.71
CA LEU A 77 -4.25 -3.30 -1.53
C LEU A 77 -3.64 -4.66 -1.11
N ASN A 78 -4.44 -5.72 -1.15
CA ASN A 78 -3.98 -7.08 -0.86
C ASN A 78 -2.96 -7.58 -1.90
N ALA A 79 -3.15 -7.25 -3.18
CA ALA A 79 -2.18 -7.57 -4.23
C ALA A 79 -0.87 -6.79 -4.05
N TRP A 80 -0.95 -5.50 -3.71
CA TRP A 80 0.21 -4.69 -3.37
C TRP A 80 0.98 -5.28 -2.18
N LEU A 81 0.30 -5.68 -1.10
CA LEU A 81 0.93 -6.27 0.08
C LEU A 81 1.75 -7.53 -0.26
N ARG A 82 1.20 -8.41 -1.11
CA ARG A 82 1.91 -9.62 -1.56
C ARG A 82 3.14 -9.28 -2.39
N THR A 83 2.98 -8.36 -3.33
CA THR A 83 4.07 -7.87 -4.20
C THR A 83 5.17 -7.20 -3.38
N MET A 84 4.80 -6.36 -2.42
CA MET A 84 5.71 -5.65 -1.52
C MET A 84 6.51 -6.63 -0.66
N ARG A 85 5.87 -7.66 -0.11
CA ARG A 85 6.57 -8.71 0.65
C ARG A 85 7.66 -9.41 -0.16
N GLY A 86 7.39 -9.71 -1.43
CA GLY A 86 8.38 -10.29 -2.34
C GLY A 86 9.56 -9.35 -2.66
N ASN A 87 9.32 -8.04 -2.61
CA ASN A 87 10.29 -6.99 -2.94
C ASN A 87 10.85 -6.26 -1.70
N TYR A 88 10.51 -6.71 -0.49
CA TYR A 88 10.69 -5.93 0.74
C TYR A 88 12.13 -5.46 0.93
N LYS A 89 13.11 -6.36 0.77
CA LYS A 89 14.54 -6.02 0.93
C LYS A 89 15.00 -4.95 -0.06
N ALA A 90 14.55 -5.04 -1.32
CA ALA A 90 14.88 -4.06 -2.35
C ALA A 90 14.22 -2.71 -2.06
N LEU A 91 12.95 -2.71 -1.66
CA LEU A 91 12.23 -1.49 -1.26
C LEU A 91 12.86 -0.80 -0.05
N CYS A 92 13.30 -1.54 0.97
CA CYS A 92 14.03 -0.96 2.11
C CYS A 92 15.36 -0.32 1.68
N ALA A 93 16.09 -0.93 0.74
CA ALA A 93 17.33 -0.36 0.22
C ALA A 93 17.07 0.94 -0.57
N LEU A 94 16.00 0.96 -1.39
CA LEU A 94 15.60 2.15 -2.13
C LEU A 94 15.08 3.26 -1.21
N TRP A 95 14.31 2.91 -0.18
CA TRP A 95 13.86 3.85 0.85
C TRP A 95 15.05 4.51 1.56
N ALA A 96 16.03 3.72 2.01
CA ALA A 96 17.24 4.22 2.65
C ALA A 96 18.13 5.06 1.72
N ALA A 97 17.99 4.89 0.40
CA ALA A 97 18.65 5.70 -0.62
C ALA A 97 17.80 6.91 -1.06
N GLU A 98 16.61 7.10 -0.48
CA GLU A 98 15.63 8.14 -0.86
C GLU A 98 15.21 8.08 -2.35
N ASP A 99 15.34 6.90 -2.99
CA ASP A 99 14.96 6.68 -4.38
C ASP A 99 13.51 6.22 -4.50
N TYR A 100 12.59 7.13 -4.17
CA TYR A 100 11.15 6.90 -4.14
C TYR A 100 10.57 6.59 -5.53
N ASP A 101 11.13 7.17 -6.58
CA ASP A 101 10.75 6.86 -7.97
C ASP A 101 11.09 5.41 -8.33
N ALA A 102 12.27 4.91 -7.93
CA ALA A 102 12.60 3.51 -8.12
C ALA A 102 11.72 2.59 -7.29
N MET A 103 11.25 2.99 -6.10
CA MET A 103 10.28 2.20 -5.33
C MET A 103 8.97 2.02 -6.09
N VAL A 104 8.45 3.11 -6.69
CA VAL A 104 7.24 3.05 -7.51
C VAL A 104 7.47 2.17 -8.74
N LYS A 105 8.55 2.39 -9.49
CA LYS A 105 8.88 1.61 -10.70
C LYS A 105 9.07 0.13 -10.40
N LEU A 106 9.70 -0.21 -9.28
CA LEU A 106 9.87 -1.60 -8.85
C LEU A 106 8.51 -2.26 -8.64
N MET A 107 7.58 -1.58 -7.98
CA MET A 107 6.23 -2.11 -7.72
C MET A 107 5.36 -2.16 -8.97
N GLU A 108 5.54 -1.23 -9.92
CA GLU A 108 4.86 -1.26 -11.22
C GLU A 108 5.38 -2.38 -12.14
N GLY A 109 6.67 -2.69 -12.06
CA GLY A 109 7.29 -3.76 -12.85
C GLY A 109 7.18 -5.15 -12.23
N ALA A 110 6.82 -5.24 -10.94
CA ALA A 110 6.70 -6.50 -10.22
C ALA A 110 5.32 -7.14 -10.43
N SER A 111 5.32 -8.45 -10.68
CA SER A 111 4.09 -9.25 -10.74
C SER A 111 3.64 -9.64 -9.34
N ASP A 112 2.33 -9.58 -9.08
CA ASP A 112 1.73 -10.16 -7.88
C ASP A 112 2.01 -11.67 -7.87
N PRO A 113 2.70 -12.21 -6.85
CA PRO A 113 3.00 -13.64 -6.77
C PRO A 113 1.75 -14.50 -6.55
N GLY A 114 0.57 -13.89 -6.38
CA GLY A 114 -0.66 -14.58 -6.07
C GLY A 114 -0.75 -14.91 -4.58
N PRO A 115 -1.92 -15.37 -4.10
CA PRO A 115 -2.11 -15.75 -2.71
C PRO A 115 -1.02 -16.72 -2.27
N ILE A 116 -0.47 -16.53 -1.07
CA ILE A 116 0.39 -17.55 -0.46
C ILE A 116 -0.50 -18.76 -0.22
N SER A 117 -0.40 -19.78 -1.07
CA SER A 117 -1.06 -21.06 -0.86
C SER A 117 -0.53 -21.65 0.44
N GLY A 118 -1.28 -21.45 1.53
CA GLY A 118 -1.19 -22.33 2.67
C GLY A 118 -1.87 -23.62 2.26
N ASP A 119 -1.11 -24.57 1.70
CA ASP A 119 -1.46 -25.97 1.88
C ASP A 119 -1.50 -26.21 3.39
N LYS A 120 -2.69 -26.10 3.98
CA LYS A 120 -2.97 -26.83 5.20
C LYS A 120 -2.99 -28.29 4.77
N PRO A 121 -2.12 -29.18 5.28
CA PRO A 121 -2.36 -30.59 5.16
C PRO A 121 -3.77 -30.83 5.71
N GLY A 122 -4.64 -31.42 4.89
CA GLY A 122 -5.93 -31.89 5.36
C GLY A 122 -5.68 -32.69 6.62
N LYS A 123 -6.41 -32.38 7.69
CA LYS A 123 -6.53 -33.35 8.78
C LYS A 123 -7.13 -34.59 8.13
N GLU A 124 -6.34 -35.64 7.98
CA GLU A 124 -6.86 -36.98 7.75
C GLU A 124 -7.81 -37.25 8.91
N GLU A 125 -9.10 -37.38 8.58
CA GLU A 125 -10.09 -37.91 9.48
C GLU A 125 -9.73 -39.38 9.70
N ASN A 126 -9.48 -39.71 10.97
CA ASN A 126 -9.21 -41.06 11.44
C ASN A 126 -10.52 -41.66 11.97
#